data_AF-A0A151X7W2-F1
#
_entry.id   AF-A0A151X7W2-F1
#
_cell.length_a   1.000
_cell.length_b   1.000
_cell.length_c   1.000
_cell.angle_alpha   90.00
_cell.angle_beta   90.00
_cell.angle_gamma   90.00
#
_symmetry.space_group_name_H-M   'P 1'
#
loop_
_entity.id
_entity.type
_entity.pdbx_description
1 polymer ?
#
loop_
_entity_poly.entity_id
_entity_poly.type
_entity_poly.pdbx_seq_one_letter_code
_entity_poly.pdbx_strand_id
1 'polypeptide(L)'
;MGSAVYSPQSNLHLMYKLSSYASIYTAEVWAIYNALLIALNARIARMAVVTDSKSVLETVRDHCNNSNNYLIPAIKALIYKAEYKGTYYFDNFYTRSSKPWFYHMHFSRNFITTLNRLRSNHFNLNSSLSRKNIIVDPSCPCDCPSQDLIHVIFDCPLTEQFADPLRLALLEQDESNYSDLVTHALQHPSAKICRLFVGFDKACDRNF
;
A
#
# COMPACT_ATOMS: atom_id res chain seq x y z
N MET A 1 36.38 -1.73 -6.62
CA MET A 1 35.14 -0.97 -6.83
C MET A 1 34.54 -0.59 -5.48
N GLY A 2 33.88 0.55 -5.38
CA GLY A 2 33.27 1.03 -4.14
C GLY A 2 31.85 1.51 -4.38
N SER A 3 31.02 1.50 -3.34
CA SER A 3 29.64 2.00 -3.35
C SER A 3 29.43 2.86 -2.11
N ALA A 4 28.70 3.96 -2.22
CA ALA A 4 28.51 4.89 -1.11
C ALA A 4 27.05 5.37 -1.02
N VAL A 5 26.62 5.67 0.20
CA VAL A 5 25.32 6.28 0.50
C VAL A 5 25.55 7.44 1.45
N TYR A 6 24.97 8.59 1.11
CA TYR A 6 25.04 9.80 1.92
C TYR A 6 23.63 10.35 2.18
N SER A 7 23.31 10.62 3.44
CA SER A 7 22.09 11.33 3.84
C SER A 7 22.44 12.50 4.76
N PRO A 8 22.35 13.76 4.28
CA PRO A 8 22.60 14.95 5.10
C PRO A 8 21.66 15.04 6.31
N GLN A 9 20.37 14.72 6.11
CA GLN A 9 19.33 14.88 7.12
C GLN A 9 19.51 13.93 8.30
N SER A 10 20.14 12.78 8.07
CA SER A 10 20.42 11.77 9.10
C SER A 10 21.89 11.74 9.52
N ASN A 11 22.71 12.66 9.00
CA ASN A 11 24.18 12.66 9.13
C ASN A 11 24.80 11.27 8.85
N LEU A 12 24.27 10.57 7.84
CA LEU A 12 24.65 9.20 7.50
C LEU A 12 25.67 9.21 6.37
N HIS A 13 26.80 8.56 6.60
CA HIS A 13 27.85 8.35 5.61
C HIS A 13 28.25 6.87 5.61
N LEU A 14 27.95 6.16 4.53
CA LEU A 14 28.30 4.76 4.39
C LEU A 14 29.11 4.56 3.12
N MET A 15 30.20 3.81 3.24
CA MET A 15 31.07 3.46 2.13
C MET A 15 31.37 1.96 2.20
N TYR A 16 31.12 1.27 1.11
CA TYR A 16 31.31 -0.17 0.98
C TYR A 16 32.40 -0.45 -0.04
N LYS A 17 33.36 -1.28 0.36
CA LYS A 17 34.32 -1.87 -0.58
C LYS A 17 33.68 -3.10 -1.21
N LEU A 18 33.52 -3.09 -2.52
CA LEU A 18 32.97 -4.21 -3.28
C LEU A 18 34.09 -5.09 -3.83
N SER A 19 33.73 -6.33 -4.20
CA SER A 19 34.69 -7.25 -4.82
C SER A 19 35.28 -6.65 -6.09
N SER A 20 36.46 -7.12 -6.48
CA SER A 20 37.10 -6.72 -7.74
C SER A 20 36.29 -7.12 -8.98
N TYR A 21 35.38 -8.09 -8.85
CA TYR A 21 34.50 -8.55 -9.92
C TYR A 21 33.24 -7.69 -10.09
N ALA A 22 32.94 -6.80 -9.14
CA ALA A 22 31.77 -5.93 -9.26
C ALA A 22 31.98 -4.91 -10.39
N SER A 23 30.98 -4.74 -11.25
CA SER A 23 30.98 -3.67 -12.26
C SER A 23 30.58 -2.32 -11.67
N ILE A 24 30.82 -1.22 -12.40
CA ILE A 24 30.30 0.12 -12.04
C ILE A 24 28.78 0.03 -11.85
N TYR A 25 28.08 -0.60 -12.79
CA TYR A 25 26.64 -0.84 -12.69
C TYR A 25 26.25 -1.55 -11.39
N THR A 26 26.98 -2.60 -11.00
CA THR A 26 26.70 -3.33 -9.75
C THR A 26 26.91 -2.45 -8.51
N ALA A 27 27.91 -1.56 -8.53
CA ALA A 27 28.16 -0.63 -7.44
C ALA A 27 27.03 0.39 -7.26
N GLU A 28 26.48 0.88 -8.37
CA GLU A 28 25.33 1.79 -8.40
C GLU A 28 24.05 1.10 -7.90
N VAL A 29 23.78 -0.12 -8.40
CA VAL A 29 22.66 -0.94 -7.91
C VAL A 29 22.77 -1.19 -6.40
N TRP A 30 23.98 -1.51 -5.92
CA TRP A 30 24.25 -1.71 -4.49
C TRP A 30 23.99 -0.44 -3.67
N ALA A 31 24.34 0.73 -4.20
CA ALA A 31 24.13 2.02 -3.52
C ALA A 31 22.63 2.29 -3.31
N ILE A 32 21.83 2.14 -4.37
CA ILE A 32 20.37 2.35 -4.32
C ILE A 32 19.71 1.35 -3.38
N TYR A 33 20.09 0.07 -3.45
CA TYR A 33 19.58 -0.96 -2.56
C TYR A 33 19.82 -0.61 -1.08
N ASN A 34 21.04 -0.22 -0.73
CA ASN A 34 21.38 0.15 0.64
C ASN A 34 20.65 1.41 1.10
N ALA A 35 20.56 2.43 0.24
CA ALA A 35 19.81 3.65 0.55
C ALA A 35 18.36 3.34 0.94
N LEU A 36 17.65 2.54 0.13
CA LEU A 36 16.27 2.12 0.39
C LEU A 36 16.16 1.25 1.65
N LEU A 37 17.07 0.30 1.83
CA LEU A 37 17.06 -0.61 2.98
C LEU A 37 17.19 0.17 4.30
N ILE A 38 18.14 1.09 4.36
CA ILE A 38 18.41 1.91 5.55
C ILE A 38 17.24 2.84 5.83
N ALA A 39 16.72 3.49 4.80
CA ALA A 39 15.54 4.36 4.90
C ALA A 39 14.35 3.66 5.55
N LEU A 40 14.05 2.47 5.06
CA LEU A 40 12.92 1.67 5.53
C LEU A 40 13.16 1.17 6.95
N ASN A 41 14.39 0.77 7.28
CA ASN A 41 14.74 0.37 8.65
C ASN A 41 14.68 1.53 9.64
N ALA A 42 15.07 2.72 9.23
CA ALA A 42 14.97 3.96 9.99
C ALA A 42 13.53 4.52 10.05
N ARG A 43 12.57 3.89 9.36
CA ARG A 43 11.15 4.31 9.27
C ARG A 43 11.00 5.77 8.80
N ILE A 44 11.81 6.19 7.84
CA ILE A 44 11.72 7.53 7.25
C ILE A 44 10.41 7.62 6.44
N ALA A 45 9.49 8.49 6.85
CA ALA A 45 8.14 8.59 6.27
C ALA A 45 8.13 9.14 4.83
N ARG A 46 9.11 9.97 4.47
CA ARG A 46 9.26 10.54 3.12
C ARG A 46 10.73 10.59 2.75
N MET A 47 11.07 9.99 1.63
CA MET A 47 12.44 9.92 1.13
C MET A 47 12.47 10.18 -0.37
N ALA A 48 13.52 10.87 -0.82
CA ALA A 48 13.97 10.86 -2.20
C ALA A 48 15.37 10.23 -2.26
N VAL A 49 15.54 9.19 -3.08
CA VAL A 49 16.86 8.63 -3.41
C VAL A 49 17.31 9.25 -4.73
N VAL A 50 18.46 9.90 -4.74
CA VAL A 50 19.05 10.52 -5.93
C VAL A 50 20.28 9.73 -6.35
N THR A 51 20.37 9.39 -7.63
CA THR A 51 21.48 8.67 -8.26
C THR A 51 21.74 9.28 -9.64
N ASP A 52 22.99 9.33 -10.06
CA ASP A 52 23.41 9.70 -11.42
C ASP A 52 23.38 8.51 -12.39
N SER A 53 23.05 7.31 -11.91
CA SER A 53 23.04 6.09 -12.71
C SER A 53 21.74 5.91 -13.51
N LYS A 54 21.67 6.59 -14.66
CA LYS A 54 20.54 6.49 -15.60
C LYS A 54 20.22 5.04 -16.01
N SER A 55 21.24 4.22 -16.25
CA SER A 55 21.07 2.82 -16.68
C SER A 55 20.42 1.96 -15.61
N VAL A 56 20.70 2.21 -14.33
CA VAL A 56 20.02 1.52 -13.21
C VAL A 56 18.57 1.98 -13.12
N LEU A 57 18.30 3.28 -13.23
CA LEU A 57 16.92 3.81 -13.23
C LEU A 57 16.07 3.24 -14.37
N GLU A 58 16.62 3.17 -15.57
CA GLU A 58 15.95 2.55 -16.73
C GLU A 58 15.65 1.07 -16.46
N THR A 59 16.58 0.32 -15.88
CA THR A 59 16.37 -1.10 -15.52
C THR A 59 15.33 -1.29 -14.43
N VAL A 60 15.33 -0.42 -13.41
CA VAL A 60 14.36 -0.49 -12.30
C VAL A 60 12.95 -0.14 -12.79
N ARG A 61 12.81 0.75 -13.76
CA ARG A 61 11.52 1.11 -14.38
C ARG A 61 10.99 0.04 -15.33
N ASP A 62 11.88 -0.71 -15.99
CA ASP A 62 11.49 -1.75 -16.94
C ASP A 62 10.73 -2.89 -16.20
N HIS A 63 9.78 -3.54 -16.86
CA HIS A 63 9.01 -4.64 -16.26
C HIS A 63 9.81 -5.96 -16.29
N CYS A 64 10.79 -6.06 -17.18
CA CYS A 64 11.63 -7.24 -17.41
C CYS A 64 13.01 -7.06 -16.75
N ASN A 65 13.56 -8.08 -16.05
CA ASN A 65 14.93 -7.99 -15.49
C ASN A 65 15.99 -8.42 -16.50
N ASN A 66 16.24 -7.58 -17.50
CA ASN A 66 17.22 -7.87 -18.57
C ASN A 66 18.70 -7.78 -18.10
N SER A 67 18.94 -7.26 -16.89
CA SER A 67 20.30 -7.02 -16.38
C SER A 67 20.99 -8.24 -15.75
N ASN A 68 20.24 -9.32 -15.49
CA ASN A 68 20.67 -10.48 -14.68
C ASN A 68 21.26 -10.12 -13.29
N ASN A 69 21.09 -8.87 -12.81
CA ASN A 69 21.51 -8.48 -11.48
C ASN A 69 20.41 -8.84 -10.46
N TYR A 70 20.77 -9.65 -9.47
CA TYR A 70 19.83 -10.17 -8.46
C TYR A 70 19.28 -9.10 -7.51
N LEU A 71 19.91 -7.93 -7.44
CA LEU A 71 19.47 -6.83 -6.58
C LEU A 71 18.38 -5.98 -7.23
N ILE A 72 18.21 -6.01 -8.55
CA ILE A 72 17.15 -5.25 -9.23
C ILE A 72 15.76 -5.69 -8.76
N PRO A 73 15.41 -7.00 -8.70
CA PRO A 73 14.16 -7.45 -8.09
C PRO A 73 14.02 -7.04 -6.62
N ALA A 74 15.11 -7.05 -5.85
CA ALA A 74 15.10 -6.65 -4.45
C ALA A 74 14.80 -5.15 -4.30
N ILE A 75 15.41 -4.29 -5.12
CA ILE A 75 15.14 -2.85 -5.16
C ILE A 75 13.67 -2.60 -5.51
N LYS A 76 13.13 -3.26 -6.54
CA LYS A 76 11.71 -3.16 -6.91
C LYS A 76 10.79 -3.53 -5.74
N ALA A 77 11.10 -4.62 -5.03
CA ALA A 77 10.33 -5.04 -3.85
C ALA A 77 10.43 -4.01 -2.69
N LEU A 78 11.59 -3.37 -2.49
CA LEU A 78 11.76 -2.32 -1.49
C LEU A 78 11.02 -1.04 -1.86
N ILE A 79 11.06 -0.61 -3.12
CA ILE A 79 10.28 0.53 -3.64
C ILE A 79 8.79 0.24 -3.45
N TYR A 80 8.33 -0.93 -3.87
CA TYR A 80 6.95 -1.37 -3.65
C TYR A 80 6.56 -1.32 -2.15
N LYS A 81 7.44 -1.80 -1.26
CA LYS A 81 7.22 -1.73 0.19
C LYS A 81 7.17 -0.28 0.70
N ALA A 82 7.91 0.64 0.10
CA ALA A 82 7.95 2.05 0.46
C ALA A 82 6.72 2.82 -0.05
N GLU A 83 6.25 2.52 -1.26
CA GLU A 83 5.14 3.22 -1.93
C GLU A 83 3.76 2.84 -1.38
N TYR A 84 3.56 1.58 -0.98
CA TYR A 84 2.22 1.07 -0.67
C TYR A 84 1.93 0.91 0.83
N LYS A 85 2.95 0.84 1.70
CA LYS A 85 2.69 0.66 3.14
C LYS A 85 2.33 1.97 3.80
N GLY A 86 1.04 2.17 3.97
CA GLY A 86 0.47 3.22 4.81
C GLY A 86 0.28 4.56 4.11
N THR A 87 0.71 4.74 2.85
CA THR A 87 0.47 5.98 2.08
C THR A 87 -1.01 6.36 2.05
N TYR A 88 -1.88 5.43 1.60
CA TYR A 88 -3.33 5.63 1.65
C TYR A 88 -3.83 6.02 3.05
N TYR A 89 -3.28 5.40 4.10
CA TYR A 89 -3.65 5.75 5.47
C TYR A 89 -3.17 7.15 5.88
N PHE A 90 -1.92 7.49 5.57
CA PHE A 90 -1.32 8.76 5.93
C PHE A 90 -1.93 9.93 5.16
N ASP A 91 -2.27 9.71 3.90
CA ASP A 91 -2.86 10.73 3.03
C ASP A 91 -4.34 10.99 3.39
N ASN A 92 -5.09 9.95 3.79
CA ASN A 92 -6.54 10.07 3.99
C ASN A 92 -6.99 10.05 5.46
N PHE A 93 -6.24 9.44 6.38
CA PHE A 93 -6.75 9.12 7.73
C PHE A 93 -5.87 9.56 8.88
N TYR A 94 -4.60 9.88 8.62
CA TYR A 94 -3.67 10.26 9.67
C TYR A 94 -3.98 11.65 10.20
N THR A 95 -4.04 11.75 11.52
CA THR A 95 -4.13 13.03 12.24
C THR A 95 -3.07 13.05 13.33
N ARG A 96 -2.52 14.23 13.60
CA ARG A 96 -1.52 14.41 14.66
C ARG A 96 -2.20 14.49 16.02
N SER A 97 -2.70 13.36 16.51
CA SER A 97 -3.41 13.23 17.79
C SER A 97 -2.75 12.17 18.67
N SER A 98 -2.70 12.40 19.98
CA SER A 98 -2.28 11.39 20.97
C SER A 98 -3.38 10.36 21.27
N LYS A 99 -4.61 10.62 20.83
CA LYS A 99 -5.77 9.73 20.98
C LYS A 99 -6.14 9.06 19.65
N PRO A 100 -6.47 7.76 19.64
CA PRO A 100 -6.94 7.07 18.43
C PRO A 100 -8.29 7.62 17.95
N TRP A 101 -8.61 7.44 16.67
CA TRP A 101 -9.85 7.96 16.06
C TRP A 101 -11.13 7.42 16.71
N PHE A 102 -11.08 6.24 17.31
CA PHE A 102 -12.19 5.60 18.02
C PHE A 102 -12.22 5.88 19.53
N TYR A 103 -11.42 6.82 20.05
CA TYR A 103 -11.27 7.06 21.50
C TYR A 103 -12.60 7.30 22.24
N HIS A 104 -13.54 8.01 21.60
CA HIS A 104 -14.87 8.31 22.16
C HIS A 104 -15.97 7.34 21.67
N MET A 105 -15.59 6.25 21.01
CA MET A 105 -16.54 5.32 20.39
C MET A 105 -16.66 4.04 21.21
N HIS A 106 -17.88 3.60 21.46
CA HIS A 106 -18.16 2.32 22.13
C HIS A 106 -18.28 1.20 21.10
N PHE A 107 -17.15 0.79 20.51
CA PHE A 107 -17.09 -0.30 19.54
C PHE A 107 -16.38 -1.53 20.07
N SER A 108 -16.80 -2.70 19.60
CA SER A 108 -16.10 -3.95 19.90
C SER A 108 -14.75 -4.00 19.18
N ARG A 109 -13.83 -4.83 19.69
CA ARG A 109 -12.52 -5.04 19.06
C ARG A 109 -12.61 -5.45 17.59
N ASN A 110 -13.62 -6.25 17.25
CA ASN A 110 -13.86 -6.68 15.87
C ASN A 110 -14.09 -5.47 14.95
N PHE A 111 -14.99 -4.56 15.35
CA PHE A 111 -15.29 -3.35 14.60
C PHE A 111 -14.06 -2.47 14.36
N ILE A 112 -13.31 -2.23 15.43
CA ILE A 112 -12.09 -1.42 15.38
C ILE A 112 -11.05 -2.07 14.44
N THR A 113 -10.91 -3.39 14.49
CA THR A 113 -9.92 -4.12 13.69
C THR A 113 -10.29 -4.08 12.20
N THR A 114 -11.53 -4.40 11.84
CA THR A 114 -12.02 -4.34 10.45
C THR A 114 -11.86 -2.93 9.88
N LEU A 115 -12.28 -1.88 10.61
CA LEU A 115 -12.16 -0.50 10.13
C LEU A 115 -10.70 -0.04 10.00
N ASN A 116 -9.82 -0.43 10.92
CA ASN A 116 -8.40 -0.12 10.79
C ASN A 116 -7.76 -0.81 9.58
N ARG A 117 -8.16 -2.04 9.26
CA ARG A 117 -7.68 -2.74 8.06
C ARG A 117 -8.22 -2.11 6.77
N LEU A 118 -9.50 -1.71 6.75
CA LEU A 118 -10.09 -0.92 5.65
C LEU A 118 -9.33 0.40 5.45
N ARG A 119 -9.14 1.19 6.52
CA ARG A 119 -8.37 2.45 6.50
C ARG A 119 -6.90 2.26 6.07
N SER A 120 -6.34 1.09 6.32
CA SER A 120 -4.97 0.76 5.92
C SER A 120 -4.89 0.09 4.53
N ASN A 121 -6.02 -0.06 3.82
CA ASN A 121 -6.11 -0.77 2.54
C ASN A 121 -5.56 -2.21 2.63
N HIS A 122 -5.83 -2.90 3.74
CA HIS A 122 -5.23 -4.17 4.15
C HIS A 122 -6.24 -5.31 4.27
N PHE A 123 -6.93 -5.62 3.17
CA PHE A 123 -7.97 -6.66 3.11
C PHE A 123 -7.71 -7.73 2.04
N ASN A 124 -8.46 -8.84 2.06
CA ASN A 124 -8.29 -9.98 1.13
C ASN A 124 -9.16 -9.85 -0.14
N LEU A 125 -8.93 -8.78 -0.89
CA LEU A 125 -9.42 -8.66 -2.26
C LEU A 125 -8.30 -8.96 -3.25
N ASN A 126 -8.62 -9.48 -4.44
CA ASN A 126 -7.58 -9.91 -5.39
C ASN A 126 -6.63 -8.77 -5.76
N SER A 127 -7.12 -7.54 -5.95
CA SER A 127 -6.26 -6.37 -6.15
C SER A 127 -5.27 -6.15 -4.98
N SER A 128 -5.70 -6.35 -3.74
CA SER A 128 -4.86 -6.20 -2.53
C SER A 128 -3.85 -7.34 -2.37
N LEU A 129 -4.26 -8.57 -2.71
CA LEU A 129 -3.38 -9.74 -2.68
C LEU A 129 -2.35 -9.70 -3.82
N SER A 130 -2.75 -9.28 -5.01
CA SER A 130 -1.90 -9.12 -6.18
C SER A 130 -0.86 -8.04 -5.96
N ARG A 131 -1.25 -6.88 -5.40
CA ARG A 131 -0.30 -5.86 -4.92
C ARG A 131 0.77 -6.49 -4.02
N LYS A 132 0.38 -7.33 -3.06
CA LYS A 132 1.31 -8.02 -2.13
C LYS A 132 2.10 -9.18 -2.75
N ASN A 133 1.97 -9.44 -4.05
CA ASN A 133 2.56 -10.58 -4.76
C ASN A 133 2.16 -11.94 -4.16
N ILE A 134 0.96 -12.03 -3.57
CA ILE A 134 0.41 -13.30 -3.05
C ILE A 134 -0.28 -14.07 -4.18
N ILE A 135 -0.92 -13.34 -5.09
CA ILE A 135 -1.51 -13.87 -6.33
C ILE A 135 -1.00 -13.04 -7.50
N VAL A 136 -1.07 -13.57 -8.71
CA VAL A 136 -0.66 -12.83 -9.92
C VAL A 136 -1.82 -12.00 -10.45
N ASP A 137 -2.98 -12.63 -10.62
CA ASP A 137 -4.15 -12.03 -11.27
C ASP A 137 -5.01 -11.23 -10.27
N PRO A 138 -5.17 -9.90 -10.43
CA PRO A 138 -6.02 -9.08 -9.58
C PRO A 138 -7.52 -9.17 -9.95
N SER A 139 -7.87 -9.88 -11.03
CA SER A 139 -9.23 -9.90 -11.57
C SER A 139 -10.23 -10.52 -10.61
N CYS A 140 -11.48 -10.05 -10.71
CA CYS A 140 -12.62 -10.59 -9.99
C CYS A 140 -13.19 -11.81 -10.73
N PRO A 141 -13.77 -12.80 -10.04
CA PRO A 141 -14.47 -13.91 -10.70
C PRO A 141 -15.68 -13.51 -11.56
N CYS A 142 -16.12 -12.24 -11.51
CA CYS A 142 -17.14 -11.69 -12.40
C CYS A 142 -16.54 -11.02 -13.65
N ASP A 143 -15.31 -11.36 -14.01
CA ASP A 143 -14.55 -10.84 -15.16
C ASP A 143 -14.16 -9.36 -15.09
N CYS A 144 -14.35 -8.70 -13.95
CA CYS A 144 -13.81 -7.36 -13.73
C CYS A 144 -12.27 -7.46 -13.61
N PRO A 145 -11.48 -6.63 -14.32
CA PRO A 145 -10.01 -6.74 -14.35
C PRO A 145 -9.33 -6.43 -13.00
N SER A 146 -10.05 -5.84 -12.04
CA SER A 146 -9.55 -5.57 -10.69
C SER A 146 -10.65 -5.77 -9.67
N GLN A 147 -10.47 -6.71 -8.77
CA GLN A 147 -11.33 -6.84 -7.60
C GLN A 147 -10.83 -5.92 -6.49
N ASP A 148 -11.32 -4.69 -6.44
CA ASP A 148 -11.06 -3.73 -5.38
C ASP A 148 -12.32 -3.41 -4.55
N LEU A 149 -12.14 -2.58 -3.51
CA LEU A 149 -13.20 -2.28 -2.56
C LEU A 149 -14.37 -1.52 -3.21
N ILE A 150 -14.08 -0.68 -4.21
CA ILE A 150 -15.09 0.08 -4.93
C ILE A 150 -15.92 -0.89 -5.78
N HIS A 151 -15.26 -1.73 -6.56
CA HIS A 151 -15.93 -2.74 -7.38
C HIS A 151 -16.84 -3.64 -6.52
N VAL A 152 -16.35 -4.20 -5.42
CA VAL A 152 -17.16 -5.14 -4.61
C VAL A 152 -18.31 -4.47 -3.86
N ILE A 153 -18.30 -3.14 -3.68
CA ILE A 153 -19.40 -2.41 -3.03
C ILE A 153 -20.42 -1.92 -4.07
N PHE A 154 -19.96 -1.38 -5.20
CA PHE A 154 -20.83 -0.64 -6.12
C PHE A 154 -21.23 -1.41 -7.39
N ASP A 155 -20.34 -2.26 -7.90
CA ASP A 155 -20.43 -2.76 -9.28
C ASP A 155 -20.46 -4.30 -9.39
N CYS A 156 -20.04 -5.03 -8.36
CA CYS A 156 -19.82 -6.47 -8.45
C CYS A 156 -21.14 -7.26 -8.29
N PRO A 157 -21.58 -8.01 -9.32
CA PRO A 157 -22.82 -8.79 -9.24
C PRO A 157 -22.73 -9.93 -8.22
N LEU A 158 -21.52 -10.40 -7.90
CA LEU A 158 -21.31 -11.49 -6.94
C LEU A 158 -21.48 -11.06 -5.48
N THR A 159 -21.37 -9.76 -5.20
CA THR A 159 -21.50 -9.20 -3.85
C THR A 159 -22.70 -8.28 -3.70
N GLU A 160 -23.46 -8.01 -4.76
CA GLU A 160 -24.60 -7.08 -4.79
C GLU A 160 -25.57 -7.28 -3.62
N GLN A 161 -26.08 -8.51 -3.43
CA GLN A 161 -27.03 -8.82 -2.36
C GLN A 161 -26.52 -8.50 -0.94
N PHE A 162 -25.21 -8.52 -0.74
CA PHE A 162 -24.57 -8.22 0.54
C PHE A 162 -24.15 -6.74 0.64
N ALA A 163 -23.79 -6.15 -0.50
CA ALA A 163 -23.33 -4.78 -0.61
C ALA A 163 -24.48 -3.78 -0.54
N ASP A 164 -25.69 -4.14 -0.97
CA ASP A 164 -26.84 -3.25 -1.11
C ASP A 164 -27.09 -2.33 0.09
N PRO A 165 -27.18 -2.83 1.34
CA PRO A 165 -27.39 -1.96 2.50
C PRO A 165 -26.23 -0.96 2.73
N LEU A 166 -24.99 -1.39 2.46
CA LEU A 166 -23.80 -0.54 2.57
C LEU A 166 -23.77 0.49 1.44
N ARG A 167 -23.99 0.04 0.20
CA ARG A 167 -24.04 0.86 -1.02
C ARG A 167 -25.03 2.01 -0.88
N LEU A 168 -26.28 1.71 -0.48
CA LEU A 168 -27.31 2.73 -0.28
C LEU A 168 -26.92 3.72 0.82
N ALA A 169 -26.37 3.25 1.94
CA ALA A 169 -25.94 4.14 3.03
C ALA A 169 -24.74 5.02 2.67
N LEU A 170 -23.91 4.60 1.72
CA LEU A 170 -22.82 5.42 1.18
C LEU A 170 -23.38 6.46 0.20
N LEU A 171 -24.27 6.07 -0.72
CA LEU A 171 -24.89 6.99 -1.69
C LEU A 171 -25.80 8.05 -1.07
N GLU A 172 -26.21 7.90 0.20
CA GLU A 172 -26.87 8.96 0.98
C GLU A 172 -25.94 10.18 1.24
N GLN A 173 -24.64 10.06 0.99
CA GLN A 173 -23.66 11.14 1.18
C GLN A 173 -23.46 11.96 -0.11
N ASP A 174 -23.33 13.28 0.02
CA ASP A 174 -23.27 14.23 -1.09
C ASP A 174 -21.86 14.32 -1.71
N GLU A 175 -21.38 13.22 -2.29
CA GLU A 175 -20.08 13.16 -3.00
C GLU A 175 -20.24 12.57 -4.40
N SER A 176 -19.45 13.10 -5.34
CA SER A 176 -19.57 12.78 -6.77
C SER A 176 -18.86 11.50 -7.23
N ASN A 177 -18.02 10.90 -6.37
CA ASN A 177 -17.16 9.77 -6.73
C ASN A 177 -17.17 8.68 -5.63
N TYR A 178 -17.25 7.41 -6.04
CA TYR A 178 -17.31 6.25 -5.13
C TYR A 178 -16.10 6.11 -4.22
N SER A 179 -14.90 6.46 -4.70
CA SER A 179 -13.70 6.44 -3.87
C SER A 179 -13.79 7.44 -2.71
N ASP A 180 -14.33 8.62 -3.00
CA ASP A 180 -14.46 9.70 -2.02
C ASP A 180 -15.57 9.37 -1.01
N LEU A 181 -16.68 8.78 -1.46
CA LEU A 181 -17.73 8.24 -0.59
C LEU A 181 -17.18 7.24 0.45
N VAL A 182 -16.42 6.25 -0.01
CA VAL A 182 -15.84 5.23 0.89
C VAL A 182 -14.83 5.87 1.83
N THR A 183 -13.98 6.76 1.33
CA THR A 183 -12.93 7.41 2.12
C THR A 183 -13.54 8.30 3.21
N HIS A 184 -14.53 9.12 2.86
CA HIS A 184 -15.26 9.97 3.79
C HIS A 184 -15.98 9.15 4.86
N ALA A 185 -16.67 8.07 4.45
CA ALA A 185 -17.33 7.16 5.37
C ALA A 185 -16.36 6.46 6.36
N LEU A 186 -15.11 6.22 5.97
CA LEU A 186 -14.07 5.65 6.84
C LEU A 186 -13.33 6.70 7.71
N GLN A 187 -13.30 7.96 7.28
CA GLN A 187 -12.78 9.08 8.09
C GLN A 187 -13.69 9.37 9.28
N HIS A 188 -15.00 9.47 9.03
CA HIS A 188 -16.02 9.84 10.02
C HIS A 188 -17.13 8.79 10.14
N PRO A 189 -16.80 7.55 10.55
CA PRO A 189 -17.75 6.46 10.45
C PRO A 189 -18.85 6.58 11.51
N SER A 190 -20.10 6.66 11.07
CA SER A 190 -21.26 6.55 11.95
C SER A 190 -21.42 5.11 12.45
N ALA A 191 -22.12 4.90 13.56
CA ALA A 191 -22.40 3.55 14.05
C ALA A 191 -23.16 2.68 13.02
N LYS A 192 -24.00 3.30 12.16
CA LYS A 192 -24.68 2.63 11.03
C LYS A 192 -23.64 2.12 10.02
N ILE A 193 -22.77 3.01 9.52
CA ILE A 193 -21.72 2.68 8.55
C ILE A 193 -20.78 1.60 9.07
N CYS A 194 -20.32 1.70 10.32
CA CYS A 194 -19.47 0.68 10.92
C CYS A 194 -20.11 -0.71 10.89
N ARG A 195 -21.40 -0.80 11.26
CA ARG A 195 -22.12 -2.08 11.27
C ARG A 195 -22.27 -2.66 9.87
N LEU A 196 -22.51 -1.79 8.88
CA LEU A 196 -22.66 -2.20 7.49
C LEU A 196 -21.35 -2.74 6.90
N PHE A 197 -20.21 -2.07 7.13
CA PHE A 197 -18.90 -2.59 6.72
C PHE A 197 -18.58 -3.94 7.35
N VAL A 198 -18.80 -4.09 8.66
CA VAL A 198 -18.55 -5.37 9.37
C VAL A 198 -19.54 -6.47 8.94
N GLY A 199 -20.77 -6.10 8.62
CA GLY A 199 -21.77 -7.03 8.09
C GLY A 199 -21.39 -7.53 6.69
N PHE A 200 -21.00 -6.61 5.83
CA PHE A 200 -20.50 -6.88 4.49
C PHE A 200 -19.26 -7.78 4.53
N ASP A 201 -18.31 -7.50 5.43
CA ASP A 201 -17.12 -8.33 5.65
C ASP A 201 -17.44 -9.79 5.90
N LYS A 202 -18.31 -10.02 6.88
CA LYS A 202 -18.72 -11.38 7.27
C LYS A 202 -19.48 -12.08 6.17
N ALA A 203 -20.35 -11.37 5.46
CA ALA A 203 -21.17 -11.94 4.40
C ALA A 203 -20.33 -12.39 3.19
N CYS A 204 -19.24 -11.68 2.90
CA CYS A 204 -18.36 -12.03 1.79
C CYS A 204 -17.22 -12.99 2.17
N ASP A 205 -17.11 -13.40 3.44
CA ASP A 205 -16.02 -14.23 4.01
C ASP A 205 -14.61 -13.73 3.65
N ARG A 206 -14.45 -12.40 3.58
CA ARG A 206 -13.20 -11.81 3.08
C ARG A 206 -12.23 -11.44 4.17
N ASN A 207 -12.65 -11.47 5.44
CA ASN A 207 -11.79 -11.13 6.57
C ASN A 207 -11.06 -9.79 6.33
N PHE A 208 -11.82 -8.76 5.95
CA PHE A 208 -11.33 -7.40 5.76
C PHE A 208 -10.53 -6.91 6.96
#